data_AF-A0A8C0MSJ7-F1
#
_entry.id   AF-A0A8C0MSJ7-F1
#
_cell.length_a   1.000
_cell.length_b   1.000
_cell.length_c   1.000
_cell.angle_alpha   90.00
_cell.angle_beta   90.00
_cell.angle_gamma   90.00
#
_symmetry.space_group_name_H-M   'P 1'
#
loop_
_entity.id
_entity.type
_entity.pdbx_description
1 polymer ?
#
loop_
_entity_poly.entity_id
_entity_poly.type
_entity_poly.pdbx_seq_one_letter_code
_entity_poly.pdbx_strand_id
1 'polypeptide(L)'
;MAALGRAAGAEREDAGVHVPARAGEASKDISMATYTPGQPSLSLEDAKFRRPMVIEIIEKKFEYLRREKTLNTYGTVFFGTAASFSGLLANLIFRHCFKVKHDALKTYASVTTLPFLSTVVAYKFLVTDALYLGNISQENCVLRSTLVGIVCGFLYPCGLAFSKNGHLAVKYHTVPLPPKGKFLLYWLLLSQREIKGMIIPLVFQTVFGIFNGLQHYAIFESTLQKTVHED
;
A
#
# COMPACT_ATOMS: atom_id res chain seq x y z
N MET A 1 -28.44 -51.04 12.58
CA MET A 1 -27.09 -51.63 12.49
C MET A 1 -26.44 -51.58 13.87
N ALA A 2 -25.86 -52.70 14.31
CA ALA A 2 -25.30 -53.05 15.63
C ALA A 2 -24.36 -51.97 16.24
N ALA A 3 -24.40 -51.63 17.55
CA ALA A 3 -24.04 -52.40 18.76
C ALA A 3 -22.57 -52.90 18.73
N LEU A 4 -21.62 -52.18 19.33
CA LEU A 4 -21.11 -52.32 20.72
C LEU A 4 -20.36 -53.65 20.97
N GLY A 5 -19.06 -53.58 21.25
CA GLY A 5 -18.26 -54.72 21.69
C GLY A 5 -16.86 -54.32 22.17
N ARG A 6 -16.72 -54.14 23.49
CA ARG A 6 -15.46 -53.94 24.23
C ARG A 6 -15.42 -55.00 25.35
N ALA A 7 -14.36 -55.79 25.41
CA ALA A 7 -13.82 -56.51 26.59
C ALA A 7 -12.48 -57.15 26.14
N ALA A 8 -11.28 -56.89 26.68
CA ALA A 8 -10.76 -56.79 28.04
C ALA A 8 -10.39 -58.15 28.70
N GLY A 9 -9.12 -58.25 29.12
CA GLY A 9 -8.51 -59.29 29.97
C GLY A 9 -7.23 -59.84 29.33
N ALA A 10 -6.04 -59.91 29.95
CA ALA A 10 -5.49 -59.55 31.27
C ALA A 10 -3.94 -59.47 31.09
N GLU A 11 -3.20 -58.50 31.64
CA GLU A 11 -2.36 -58.59 32.87
C GLU A 11 -1.49 -59.87 32.98
N ARG A 12 -0.22 -59.90 33.40
CA ARG A 12 0.75 -58.95 34.01
C ARG A 12 2.09 -59.73 34.17
N GLU A 13 3.23 -59.02 34.18
CA GLU A 13 4.51 -59.22 34.96
C GLU A 13 5.05 -60.65 35.22
N ASP A 14 6.36 -60.97 35.21
CA ASP A 14 7.53 -60.29 35.78
C ASP A 14 8.82 -61.07 35.41
N ALA A 15 9.94 -60.36 35.55
CA ALA A 15 11.28 -60.81 35.97
C ALA A 15 11.89 -62.14 35.48
N GLY A 16 12.97 -61.98 34.71
CA GLY A 16 14.29 -62.19 35.33
C GLY A 16 15.04 -63.50 35.07
N VAL A 17 16.23 -63.31 34.51
CA VAL A 17 17.51 -63.83 35.06
C VAL A 17 18.09 -65.15 34.49
N HIS A 18 19.38 -65.02 34.09
CA HIS A 18 20.47 -66.00 33.94
C HIS A 18 20.70 -66.77 32.62
N VAL A 19 21.67 -66.24 31.85
CA VAL A 19 22.75 -66.91 31.07
C VAL A 19 23.68 -67.65 32.07
N PRO A 20 24.34 -68.81 31.80
CA PRO A 20 25.33 -69.07 30.72
C PRO A 20 25.31 -70.53 30.16
N ALA A 21 26.15 -71.08 29.28
CA ALA A 21 27.50 -70.82 28.80
C ALA A 21 27.78 -71.64 27.50
N ARG A 22 28.53 -71.03 26.56
CA ARG A 22 29.70 -71.55 25.82
C ARG A 22 29.60 -72.84 24.96
N ALA A 23 29.89 -72.72 23.66
CA ALA A 23 31.16 -73.17 23.03
C ALA A 23 31.16 -73.02 21.48
N GLY A 24 32.30 -72.56 20.94
CA GLY A 24 32.69 -72.60 19.51
C GLY A 24 32.15 -71.42 18.68
N GLU A 25 32.89 -70.70 17.85
CA GLU A 25 34.25 -70.86 17.32
C GLU A 25 34.58 -69.58 16.50
N ALA A 26 35.87 -69.29 16.32
CA ALA A 26 36.45 -68.45 15.26
C ALA A 26 36.37 -66.91 15.33
N SER A 27 37.48 -66.36 15.82
CA SER A 27 38.09 -65.05 15.56
C SER A 27 38.03 -64.56 14.09
N LYS A 28 37.76 -63.26 13.91
CA LYS A 28 38.52 -62.36 13.03
C LYS A 28 38.25 -60.88 13.36
N ASP A 29 39.36 -60.13 13.43
CA ASP A 29 39.50 -58.75 13.90
C ASP A 29 38.47 -57.74 13.36
N ILE A 30 37.81 -57.03 14.28
CA ILE A 30 37.17 -55.75 13.99
C ILE A 30 38.10 -54.66 14.50
N SER A 31 38.99 -54.19 13.62
CA SER A 31 39.74 -52.95 13.84
C SER A 31 38.76 -51.78 13.75
N MET A 32 38.64 -51.07 14.86
CA MET A 32 37.76 -49.93 15.07
C MET A 32 38.34 -48.71 14.35
N ALA A 33 37.86 -48.42 13.13
CA ALA A 33 38.19 -47.17 12.45
C ALA A 33 37.40 -46.02 13.08
N THR A 34 38.08 -45.26 13.94
CA THR A 34 37.63 -44.01 14.52
C THR A 34 37.09 -43.07 13.45
N TYR A 35 35.83 -42.67 13.61
CA TYR A 35 35.20 -41.59 12.85
C TYR A 35 36.08 -40.33 12.91
N THR A 36 36.58 -39.89 11.76
CA THR A 36 36.95 -38.49 11.56
C THR A 36 35.81 -37.84 10.77
N PRO A 37 35.03 -36.93 11.37
CA PRO A 37 34.09 -36.10 10.62
C PRO A 37 34.87 -35.31 9.56
N GLY A 38 34.51 -35.50 8.30
CA GLY A 38 35.09 -34.77 7.18
C GLY A 38 35.08 -33.27 7.48
N GLN A 39 36.27 -32.69 7.61
CA GLN A 39 36.49 -31.25 7.58
C GLN A 39 35.82 -30.69 6.31
N PRO A 40 34.88 -29.75 6.42
CA PRO A 40 34.59 -28.90 5.28
C PRO A 40 35.82 -27.99 5.14
N SER A 41 36.68 -28.26 4.17
CA SER A 41 37.65 -27.28 3.70
C SER A 41 36.86 -26.13 3.07
N LEU A 42 36.33 -25.25 3.92
CA LEU A 42 35.76 -23.98 3.55
C LEU A 42 36.96 -23.09 3.26
N SER A 43 37.35 -23.05 1.98
CA SER A 43 38.53 -22.34 1.53
C SER A 43 38.41 -20.86 1.93
N LEU A 44 39.52 -20.27 2.34
CA LEU A 44 39.60 -18.85 2.66
C LEU A 44 39.27 -17.98 1.42
N GLU A 45 39.45 -18.52 0.22
CA GLU A 45 38.97 -17.93 -1.04
C GLU A 45 37.45 -17.87 -1.10
N ASP A 46 36.72 -18.95 -0.78
CA ASP A 46 35.25 -18.94 -0.77
C ASP A 46 34.68 -17.92 0.21
N ALA A 47 35.30 -17.72 1.38
CA ALA A 47 34.87 -16.68 2.32
C ALA A 47 35.14 -15.26 1.79
N LYS A 48 36.24 -15.08 1.04
CA LYS A 48 36.68 -13.80 0.47
C LYS A 48 35.92 -13.41 -0.78
N PHE A 49 35.35 -14.37 -1.53
CA PHE A 49 34.43 -14.15 -2.64
C PHE A 49 32.95 -14.11 -2.20
N ARG A 50 32.57 -14.84 -1.14
CA ARG A 50 31.20 -14.80 -0.60
C ARG A 50 30.86 -13.44 0.01
N ARG A 51 31.79 -12.78 0.72
CA ARG A 51 31.57 -11.44 1.27
C ARG A 51 31.26 -10.38 0.20
N PRO A 52 32.06 -10.21 -0.86
CA PRO A 52 31.76 -9.27 -1.93
C PRO A 52 30.50 -9.64 -2.71
N MET A 53 30.20 -10.93 -2.90
CA MET A 53 28.94 -11.36 -3.51
C MET A 53 27.72 -11.01 -2.65
N VAL A 54 27.80 -11.19 -1.32
CA VAL A 54 26.73 -10.77 -0.39
C VAL A 54 26.59 -9.25 -0.37
N ILE A 55 27.70 -8.50 -0.39
CA ILE A 55 27.68 -7.03 -0.47
C ILE A 55 27.05 -6.56 -1.78
N GLU A 56 27.40 -7.18 -2.92
CA GLU A 56 26.82 -6.85 -4.22
C GLU A 56 25.32 -7.16 -4.28
N ILE A 57 24.88 -8.28 -3.69
CA ILE A 57 23.46 -8.62 -3.57
C ILE A 57 22.73 -7.60 -2.68
N ILE A 58 23.31 -7.23 -1.53
CA ILE A 58 22.74 -6.22 -0.63
C ILE A 58 22.66 -4.86 -1.32
N GLU A 59 23.69 -4.46 -2.05
CA GLU A 59 23.75 -3.20 -2.79
C GLU A 59 22.69 -3.17 -3.90
N LYS A 60 22.58 -4.25 -4.70
CA LYS A 60 21.52 -4.40 -5.72
C LYS A 60 20.13 -4.36 -5.11
N LYS A 61 19.89 -5.03 -3.98
CA LYS A 61 18.61 -4.98 -3.25
C LYS A 61 18.30 -3.58 -2.73
N PHE A 62 19.31 -2.88 -2.21
CA PHE A 62 19.15 -1.53 -1.69
C PHE A 62 18.90 -0.51 -2.80
N GLU A 63 19.58 -0.61 -3.93
CA GLU A 63 19.30 0.20 -5.12
C GLU A 63 17.90 -0.05 -5.67
N TYR A 64 17.46 -1.32 -5.71
CA TYR A 64 16.12 -1.68 -6.14
C TYR A 64 15.05 -1.11 -5.19
N LEU A 65 15.17 -1.30 -3.88
CA LEU A 65 14.28 -0.73 -2.87
C LEU A 65 14.25 0.79 -2.93
N ARG A 66 15.40 1.41 -3.17
CA ARG A 66 15.50 2.86 -3.39
C ARG A 66 14.70 3.27 -4.62
N ARG A 67 14.81 2.54 -5.73
CA ARG A 67 14.08 2.81 -6.99
C ARG A 67 12.57 2.61 -6.84
N GLU A 68 12.15 1.58 -6.13
CA GLU A 68 10.75 1.33 -5.80
C GLU A 68 10.19 2.47 -4.94
N LYS A 69 10.92 2.87 -3.89
CA LYS A 69 10.53 3.98 -3.01
C LYS A 69 10.47 5.31 -3.76
N THR A 70 11.38 5.57 -4.69
CA THR A 70 11.36 6.80 -5.50
C THR A 70 10.19 6.81 -6.48
N LEU A 71 9.87 5.69 -7.14
CA LEU A 71 8.70 5.58 -8.03
C LEU A 71 7.38 5.74 -7.27
N ASN A 72 7.23 5.08 -6.12
CA ASN A 72 6.07 5.22 -5.25
C ASN A 72 5.91 6.67 -4.75
N THR A 73 7.02 7.31 -4.37
CA THR A 73 7.02 8.72 -3.94
C THR A 73 6.67 9.64 -5.11
N TYR A 74 7.20 9.40 -6.30
CA TYR A 74 6.92 10.21 -7.49
C TYR A 74 5.45 10.11 -7.91
N GLY A 75 4.88 8.90 -7.96
CA GLY A 75 3.46 8.67 -8.23
C GLY A 75 2.57 9.38 -7.20
N THR A 76 2.88 9.26 -5.91
CA THR A 76 2.13 9.92 -4.83
C THR A 76 2.22 11.45 -4.92
N VAL A 77 3.40 12.01 -5.19
CA VAL A 77 3.60 13.46 -5.32
C VAL A 77 2.88 13.99 -6.55
N PHE A 78 3.00 13.30 -7.71
CA PHE A 78 2.29 13.66 -8.93
C PHE A 78 0.77 13.63 -8.72
N PHE A 79 0.27 12.62 -8.02
CA PHE A 79 -1.15 12.52 -7.68
C PHE A 79 -1.62 13.64 -6.75
N GLY A 80 -0.79 14.04 -5.79
CA GLY A 80 -1.01 15.24 -4.97
C GLY A 80 -1.03 16.53 -5.80
N THR A 81 -0.11 16.68 -6.77
CA THR A 81 -0.09 17.83 -7.67
C THR A 81 -1.33 17.88 -8.57
N ALA A 82 -1.83 16.74 -9.04
CA ALA A 82 -3.09 16.67 -9.78
C ALA A 82 -4.28 17.15 -8.91
N ALA A 83 -4.34 16.73 -7.64
CA ALA A 83 -5.34 17.20 -6.68
C ALA A 83 -5.25 18.72 -6.42
N SER A 84 -4.04 19.27 -6.33
CA SER A 84 -3.80 20.70 -6.25
C SER A 84 -4.32 21.45 -7.48
N PHE A 85 -4.04 20.94 -8.68
CA PHE A 85 -4.49 21.56 -9.93
C PHE A 85 -6.01 21.54 -10.06
N SER A 86 -6.64 20.43 -9.67
CA SER A 86 -8.09 20.31 -9.53
C SER A 86 -8.66 21.37 -8.59
N GLY A 87 -8.01 21.60 -7.44
CA GLY A 87 -8.35 22.69 -6.51
C GLY A 87 -8.20 24.09 -7.10
N LEU A 88 -7.12 24.36 -7.83
CA LEU A 88 -6.93 25.65 -8.52
C LEU A 88 -8.04 25.92 -9.53
N LEU A 89 -8.36 24.92 -10.36
CA LEU A 89 -9.40 25.02 -11.38
C LEU A 89 -10.79 25.20 -10.76
N ALA A 90 -11.10 24.43 -9.70
CA ALA A 90 -12.33 24.60 -8.93
C ALA A 90 -12.43 26.02 -8.36
N ASN A 91 -11.35 26.53 -7.77
CA ASN A 91 -11.33 27.87 -7.16
C ASN A 91 -11.51 28.98 -8.22
N LEU A 92 -10.91 28.85 -9.40
CA LEU A 92 -11.12 29.77 -10.53
C LEU A 92 -12.60 29.82 -10.94
N ILE A 93 -13.20 28.65 -11.15
CA ILE A 93 -14.60 28.53 -11.58
C ILE A 93 -15.54 29.13 -10.52
N PHE A 94 -15.41 28.72 -9.26
CA PHE A 94 -16.32 29.22 -8.21
C PHE A 94 -16.14 30.72 -7.94
N ARG A 95 -14.92 31.25 -8.06
CA ARG A 95 -14.70 32.71 -7.95
C ARG A 95 -15.38 33.47 -9.08
N HIS A 96 -15.32 32.94 -10.30
CA HIS A 96 -16.03 33.52 -11.44
C HIS A 96 -17.55 33.49 -11.22
N CYS A 97 -18.11 32.34 -10.80
CA CYS A 97 -19.54 32.20 -10.50
C CYS A 97 -20.02 33.17 -9.41
N PHE A 98 -19.29 33.27 -8.31
CA PHE A 98 -19.68 34.08 -7.15
C PHE A 98 -19.21 35.55 -7.24
N LYS A 99 -18.57 35.95 -8.34
CA LYS A 99 -18.03 37.31 -8.57
C LYS A 99 -17.13 37.82 -7.43
N VAL A 100 -16.36 36.91 -6.82
CA VAL A 100 -15.55 37.22 -5.63
C VAL A 100 -14.14 37.65 -6.02
N LYS A 101 -13.79 38.90 -5.73
CA LYS A 101 -12.44 39.47 -5.97
C LYS A 101 -11.53 39.48 -4.75
N HIS A 102 -12.09 39.37 -3.54
CA HIS A 102 -11.33 39.51 -2.30
C HIS A 102 -10.64 38.20 -1.89
N ASP A 103 -9.61 38.28 -1.05
CA ASP A 103 -8.86 37.15 -0.45
C ASP A 103 -8.41 36.05 -1.44
N ALA A 104 -8.07 36.42 -2.69
CA ALA A 104 -7.66 35.50 -3.74
C ALA A 104 -6.55 34.55 -3.28
N LEU A 105 -5.42 35.12 -2.88
CA LEU A 105 -4.23 34.36 -2.47
C LEU A 105 -4.53 33.40 -1.31
N LYS A 106 -5.33 33.83 -0.32
CA LYS A 106 -5.68 32.98 0.83
C LYS A 106 -6.53 31.78 0.43
N THR A 107 -7.51 31.96 -0.45
CA THR A 107 -8.32 30.85 -0.95
C THR A 107 -7.50 29.91 -1.84
N TYR A 108 -6.67 30.44 -2.75
CA TYR A 108 -5.82 29.61 -3.60
C TYR A 108 -4.82 28.80 -2.77
N ALA A 109 -4.15 29.42 -1.81
CA ALA A 109 -3.22 28.72 -0.92
C ALA A 109 -3.93 27.56 -0.21
N SER A 110 -5.05 27.84 0.47
CA SER A 110 -5.78 26.82 1.24
C SER A 110 -6.37 25.70 0.37
N VAL A 111 -6.93 26.04 -0.80
CA VAL A 111 -7.56 25.07 -1.71
C VAL A 111 -6.50 24.27 -2.49
N THR A 112 -5.25 24.69 -2.51
CA THR A 112 -4.16 23.95 -3.16
C THR A 112 -3.42 23.06 -2.17
N THR A 113 -3.05 23.61 -1.00
CA THR A 113 -2.21 22.92 -0.01
C THR A 113 -2.95 21.86 0.78
N LEU A 114 -4.21 22.11 1.15
CA LEU A 114 -4.98 21.13 1.93
C LEU A 114 -5.29 19.87 1.11
N PRO A 115 -5.77 19.96 -0.15
CA PRO A 115 -6.00 18.76 -0.96
C PRO A 115 -4.71 18.04 -1.34
N PHE A 116 -3.61 18.77 -1.55
CA PHE A 116 -2.29 18.17 -1.75
C PHE A 116 -1.92 17.25 -0.58
N LEU A 117 -1.89 17.82 0.63
CA LEU A 117 -1.45 17.12 1.82
C LEU A 117 -2.42 15.99 2.17
N SER A 118 -3.72 16.24 2.04
CA SER A 118 -4.75 15.21 2.24
C SER A 118 -4.57 14.03 1.28
N THR A 119 -4.29 14.29 0.00
CA THR A 119 -4.08 13.23 -0.99
C THR A 119 -2.82 12.43 -0.68
N VAL A 120 -1.71 13.08 -0.36
CA VAL A 120 -0.45 12.38 -0.02
C VAL A 120 -0.63 11.48 1.20
N VAL A 121 -1.26 12.00 2.27
CA VAL A 121 -1.48 11.23 3.50
C VAL A 121 -2.48 10.10 3.27
N ALA A 122 -3.63 10.38 2.64
CA ALA A 122 -4.64 9.38 2.37
C ALA A 122 -4.11 8.26 1.46
N TYR A 123 -3.31 8.61 0.45
CA TYR A 123 -2.72 7.63 -0.45
C TYR A 123 -1.74 6.72 0.29
N LYS A 124 -0.90 7.28 1.17
CA LYS A 124 0.00 6.46 2.00
C LYS A 124 -0.76 5.49 2.89
N PHE A 125 -1.74 5.97 3.66
CA PHE A 125 -2.47 5.11 4.60
C PHE A 125 -3.38 4.08 3.90
N LEU A 126 -4.12 4.49 2.87
CA LEU A 126 -5.16 3.67 2.27
C LEU A 126 -4.67 2.76 1.15
N VAL A 127 -3.58 3.16 0.47
CA VAL A 127 -2.99 2.40 -0.64
C VAL A 127 -1.68 1.77 -0.19
N THR A 128 -0.67 2.58 0.16
CA THR A 128 0.68 2.06 0.44
C THR A 128 0.72 1.13 1.65
N ASP A 129 0.29 1.60 2.82
CA ASP A 129 0.33 0.82 4.05
C ASP A 129 -0.61 -0.39 3.98
N ALA A 130 -1.79 -0.22 3.40
CA ALA A 130 -2.73 -1.32 3.17
C ALA A 130 -2.13 -2.43 2.30
N LEU A 131 -1.37 -2.07 1.25
CA LEU A 131 -0.70 -3.02 0.37
C LEU A 131 0.39 -3.82 1.09
N TYR A 132 1.14 -3.18 1.99
CA TYR A 132 2.18 -3.85 2.76
C TYR A 132 1.62 -4.69 3.94
N LEU A 133 0.48 -4.32 4.51
CA LEU A 133 -0.13 -5.03 5.64
C LEU A 133 -1.00 -6.23 5.24
N GLY A 134 -1.45 -6.33 3.99
CA GLY A 134 -2.31 -7.43 3.55
C GLY A 134 -2.03 -7.82 2.11
N ASN A 135 -2.18 -9.10 1.79
CA ASN A 135 -2.08 -9.63 0.43
C ASN A 135 -3.32 -9.20 -0.40
N ILE A 136 -3.45 -7.89 -0.63
CA ILE A 136 -4.59 -7.26 -1.26
C ILE A 136 -4.58 -7.62 -2.76
N SER A 137 -5.73 -8.02 -3.31
CA SER A 137 -5.88 -8.26 -4.75
C SER A 137 -5.67 -6.98 -5.57
N GLN A 138 -5.22 -7.13 -6.82
CA GLN A 138 -5.05 -6.02 -7.76
C GLN A 138 -6.27 -5.10 -7.83
N GLU A 139 -7.48 -5.68 -7.89
CA GLU A 139 -8.73 -4.94 -7.98
C GLU A 139 -8.95 -4.04 -6.76
N ASN A 140 -8.67 -4.53 -5.56
CA ASN A 140 -8.82 -3.76 -4.33
C ASN A 140 -7.81 -2.61 -4.24
N CYS A 141 -6.58 -2.79 -4.74
CA CYS A 141 -5.59 -1.72 -4.85
C CYS A 141 -6.08 -0.61 -5.79
N VAL A 142 -6.55 -0.99 -6.98
CA VAL A 142 -7.11 -0.06 -7.97
C VAL A 142 -8.32 0.68 -7.43
N LEU A 143 -9.25 -0.02 -6.78
CA LEU A 143 -10.42 0.59 -6.16
C LEU A 143 -10.04 1.61 -5.08
N ARG A 144 -9.11 1.26 -4.18
CA ARG A 144 -8.63 2.17 -3.12
C ARG A 144 -7.93 3.39 -3.69
N SER A 145 -7.03 3.20 -4.66
CA SER A 145 -6.33 4.30 -5.34
C SER A 145 -7.31 5.25 -6.05
N THR A 146 -8.27 4.68 -6.78
CA THR A 146 -9.30 5.46 -7.49
C THR A 146 -10.20 6.20 -6.51
N LEU A 147 -10.61 5.57 -5.41
CA LEU A 147 -11.42 6.20 -4.37
C LEU A 147 -10.69 7.38 -3.72
N VAL A 148 -9.41 7.22 -3.38
CA VAL A 148 -8.58 8.33 -2.87
C VAL A 148 -8.50 9.45 -3.90
N GLY A 149 -8.34 9.13 -5.19
CA GLY A 149 -8.37 10.10 -6.26
C GLY A 149 -9.66 10.90 -6.31
N ILE A 150 -10.81 10.23 -6.35
CA ILE A 150 -12.11 10.90 -6.43
C ILE A 150 -12.39 11.72 -5.17
N VAL A 151 -12.13 11.16 -3.98
CA VAL A 151 -12.44 11.84 -2.71
C VAL A 151 -11.47 12.99 -2.45
N CYS A 152 -10.17 12.73 -2.43
CA CYS A 152 -9.16 13.74 -2.07
C CYS A 152 -8.74 14.63 -3.25
N GLY A 153 -8.79 14.11 -4.48
CA GLY A 153 -8.38 14.83 -5.68
C GLY A 153 -9.50 15.59 -6.39
N PHE A 154 -10.78 15.23 -6.16
CA PHE A 154 -11.91 15.92 -6.77
C PHE A 154 -12.90 16.48 -5.74
N LEU A 155 -13.56 15.62 -4.96
CA LEU A 155 -14.64 16.05 -4.07
C LEU A 155 -14.18 17.03 -3.00
N TYR A 156 -13.04 16.75 -2.37
CA TYR A 156 -12.47 17.59 -1.33
C TYR A 156 -12.08 19.00 -1.84
N PRO A 157 -11.25 19.14 -2.89
CA PRO A 157 -10.93 20.46 -3.45
C PRO A 157 -12.17 21.20 -3.96
N CYS A 158 -13.11 20.50 -4.62
CA CYS A 158 -14.35 21.11 -5.13
C CYS A 158 -15.21 21.67 -3.99
N GLY A 159 -15.49 20.86 -2.97
CA GLY A 159 -16.31 21.26 -1.82
C GLY A 159 -15.66 22.37 -1.01
N LEU A 160 -14.33 22.30 -0.81
CA LEU A 160 -13.57 23.33 -0.12
C LEU A 160 -13.62 24.66 -0.88
N ALA A 161 -13.42 24.64 -2.21
CA ALA A 161 -13.52 25.82 -3.06
C ALA A 161 -14.94 26.41 -3.04
N PHE A 162 -15.97 25.57 -3.16
CA PHE A 162 -17.36 26.00 -3.11
C PHE A 162 -17.71 26.68 -1.79
N SER A 163 -17.35 26.06 -0.66
CA SER A 163 -17.66 26.60 0.68
C SER A 163 -16.90 27.90 0.97
N LYS A 164 -15.60 27.96 0.67
CA LYS A 164 -14.78 29.17 0.88
C LYS A 164 -15.28 30.34 0.05
N ASN A 165 -15.56 30.13 -1.23
CA ASN A 165 -16.03 31.20 -2.11
C ASN A 165 -17.48 31.59 -1.84
N GLY A 166 -18.36 30.64 -1.50
CA GLY A 166 -19.74 30.92 -1.10
C GLY A 166 -19.81 31.75 0.19
N HIS A 167 -19.01 31.40 1.21
CA HIS A 167 -18.91 32.21 2.43
C HIS A 167 -18.44 33.63 2.14
N LEU A 168 -17.45 33.78 1.25
CA LEU A 168 -16.90 35.07 0.87
C LEU A 168 -17.93 35.92 0.10
N ALA A 169 -18.74 35.27 -0.74
CA ALA A 169 -19.82 35.92 -1.47
C ALA A 169 -20.91 36.49 -0.55
N VAL A 170 -21.24 35.76 0.53
CA VAL A 170 -22.16 36.24 1.57
C VAL A 170 -21.54 37.39 2.34
N LYS A 171 -20.29 37.25 2.76
CA LYS A 171 -19.58 38.25 3.58
C LYS A 171 -19.46 39.60 2.86
N TYR A 172 -19.25 39.58 1.55
CA TYR A 172 -19.04 40.79 0.75
C TYR A 172 -20.22 41.16 -0.16
N HIS A 173 -21.38 40.51 0.01
CA HIS A 173 -22.59 40.78 -0.76
C HIS A 173 -22.37 40.81 -2.28
N THR A 174 -21.51 39.94 -2.81
CA THR A 174 -21.16 39.94 -4.25
C THR A 174 -22.23 39.28 -5.12
N VAL A 175 -23.13 38.50 -4.51
CA VAL A 175 -24.23 37.79 -5.16
C VAL A 175 -25.51 38.06 -4.34
N PRO A 176 -26.67 38.20 -5.00
CA PRO A 176 -27.95 38.33 -4.30
C PRO A 176 -28.12 37.22 -3.26
N LEU A 177 -28.50 37.61 -2.05
CA LEU A 177 -28.66 36.65 -0.97
C LEU A 177 -29.79 35.67 -1.31
N PRO A 178 -29.57 34.36 -1.10
CA PRO A 178 -30.60 33.37 -1.33
C PRO A 178 -31.79 33.58 -0.39
N PRO A 179 -33.02 33.24 -0.83
CA PRO A 179 -34.20 33.26 0.02
C PRO A 179 -34.01 32.33 1.25
N LYS A 180 -34.60 32.73 2.38
CA LYS A 180 -34.41 32.13 3.71
C LYS A 180 -34.44 30.59 3.65
N GLY A 181 -33.34 29.96 4.06
CA GLY A 181 -33.24 28.50 4.26
C GLY A 181 -32.69 27.66 3.10
N LYS A 182 -32.45 28.22 1.90
CA LYS A 182 -31.98 27.43 0.72
C LYS A 182 -30.69 27.95 0.09
N PHE A 183 -29.72 28.36 0.90
CA PHE A 183 -28.47 28.96 0.41
C PHE A 183 -27.60 27.99 -0.40
N LEU A 184 -27.42 26.75 0.05
CA LEU A 184 -26.62 25.74 -0.67
C LEU A 184 -27.22 25.41 -2.03
N LEU A 185 -28.54 25.17 -2.08
CA LEU A 185 -29.23 24.82 -3.31
C LEU A 185 -29.12 25.96 -4.34
N TYR A 186 -29.31 27.20 -3.90
CA TYR A 186 -29.18 28.38 -4.75
C TYR A 186 -27.76 28.53 -5.32
N TRP A 187 -26.73 28.34 -4.50
CA TRP A 187 -25.34 28.40 -4.95
C TRP A 187 -24.96 27.24 -5.88
N LEU A 188 -25.51 26.05 -5.64
CA LEU A 188 -25.33 24.89 -6.51
C LEU A 188 -25.97 25.14 -7.88
N LEU A 189 -27.20 25.67 -7.92
CA LEU A 189 -27.88 26.08 -9.16
C LEU A 189 -27.08 27.16 -9.91
N LEU A 190 -26.56 28.16 -9.20
CA LEU A 190 -25.77 29.23 -9.80
C LEU A 190 -24.45 28.72 -10.43
N SER A 191 -23.84 27.71 -9.79
CA SER A 191 -22.58 27.13 -10.25
C SER A 191 -22.75 25.93 -11.19
N GLN A 192 -23.98 25.42 -11.39
CA GLN A 192 -24.27 24.21 -12.15
C GLN A 192 -23.68 24.23 -13.57
N ARG A 193 -23.75 25.37 -14.25
CA ARG A 193 -23.25 25.52 -15.62
C ARG A 193 -21.73 25.37 -15.69
N GLU A 194 -21.02 25.95 -14.73
CA GLU A 194 -19.55 25.94 -14.70
C GLU A 194 -19.00 24.66 -14.05
N ILE A 195 -19.75 24.02 -13.14
CA ILE A 195 -19.44 22.67 -12.61
C ILE A 195 -19.35 21.65 -13.75
N LYS A 196 -20.03 21.87 -14.88
CA LYS A 196 -19.88 21.00 -16.06
C LYS A 196 -18.43 20.96 -16.56
N GLY A 197 -17.64 22.03 -16.39
CA GLY A 197 -16.21 22.05 -16.70
C GLY A 197 -15.35 21.19 -15.77
N MET A 198 -15.85 20.91 -14.55
CA MET A 198 -15.18 20.06 -13.57
C MET A 198 -15.25 18.56 -13.92
N ILE A 199 -15.94 18.18 -15.00
CA ILE A 199 -15.89 16.81 -15.51
C ILE A 199 -14.48 16.43 -16.00
N ILE A 200 -13.71 17.40 -16.50
CA ILE A 200 -12.35 17.18 -17.01
C ILE A 200 -11.41 16.72 -15.90
N PRO A 201 -11.24 17.46 -14.78
CA PRO A 201 -10.42 16.99 -13.67
C PRO A 201 -10.98 15.74 -13.01
N LEU A 202 -12.30 15.51 -13.00
CA LEU A 202 -12.89 14.27 -12.50
C LEU A 202 -12.44 13.05 -13.31
N VAL A 203 -12.57 13.11 -14.64
CA VAL A 203 -12.15 12.01 -15.53
C VAL A 203 -10.64 11.81 -15.43
N PHE A 204 -9.87 12.90 -15.44
CA PHE A 204 -8.42 12.84 -15.28
C PHE A 204 -8.01 12.15 -13.97
N GLN A 205 -8.57 12.57 -12.83
CA GLN A 205 -8.26 11.98 -11.53
C GLN A 205 -8.70 10.50 -11.44
N THR A 206 -9.79 10.13 -12.12
CA THR A 206 -10.25 8.74 -12.19
C THR A 206 -9.27 7.88 -12.99
N VAL A 207 -8.90 8.30 -14.20
CA VAL A 207 -7.96 7.56 -15.07
C VAL A 207 -6.58 7.45 -14.41
N PHE A 208 -6.08 8.54 -13.82
CA PHE A 208 -4.82 8.52 -13.09
C PHE A 208 -4.88 7.70 -11.81
N GLY A 209 -6.02 7.66 -11.11
CA GLY A 209 -6.20 6.79 -9.94
C GLY A 209 -6.11 5.31 -10.30
N ILE A 210 -6.73 4.92 -11.42
CA ILE A 210 -6.65 3.56 -11.97
C ILE A 210 -5.21 3.23 -12.38
N PHE A 211 -4.58 4.10 -13.18
CA PHE A 211 -3.22 3.86 -13.68
C PHE A 211 -2.19 3.77 -12.55
N ASN A 212 -2.23 4.69 -11.58
CA ASN A 212 -1.35 4.61 -10.41
C ASN A 212 -1.64 3.35 -9.59
N GLY A 213 -2.91 2.98 -9.36
CA GLY A 213 -3.23 1.76 -8.62
C GLY A 213 -2.67 0.50 -9.28
N LEU A 214 -2.74 0.41 -10.62
CA LEU A 214 -2.16 -0.67 -11.40
C LEU A 214 -0.63 -0.69 -11.34
N GLN A 215 0.02 0.47 -11.53
CA GLN A 215 1.48 0.55 -11.47
C GLN A 215 2.02 0.21 -10.08
N HIS A 216 1.38 0.71 -9.02
CA HIS A 216 1.78 0.40 -7.65
C HIS A 216 1.61 -1.09 -7.32
N TYR A 217 0.55 -1.73 -7.83
CA TYR A 217 0.37 -3.17 -7.67
C TYR A 217 1.42 -3.98 -8.43
N ALA A 218 1.69 -3.64 -9.69
CA ALA A 218 2.69 -4.34 -10.51
C ALA A 218 4.10 -4.25 -9.92
N ILE A 219 4.46 -3.08 -9.37
CA ILE A 219 5.74 -2.90 -8.67
C ILE A 219 5.79 -3.80 -7.43
N PHE A 220 4.74 -3.80 -6.60
CA PHE A 220 4.67 -4.64 -5.41
C PHE A 220 4.75 -6.14 -5.72
N GLU A 221 4.00 -6.62 -6.70
CA GLU A 221 4.02 -8.01 -7.15
C GLU A 221 5.42 -8.42 -7.63
N SER A 222 6.08 -7.55 -8.41
CA SER A 222 7.45 -7.80 -8.89
C SER A 222 8.48 -7.87 -7.74
N THR A 223 8.24 -7.13 -6.65
CA THR A 223 9.07 -7.18 -5.44
C THR A 223 8.83 -8.48 -4.68
N LEU A 224 7.56 -8.89 -4.51
CA LEU A 224 7.18 -10.12 -3.82
C LEU A 224 7.72 -11.37 -4.53
N GLN A 225 7.58 -11.44 -5.87
CA GLN A 225 8.04 -12.58 -6.65
C GLN A 225 9.56 -12.77 -6.56
N LYS A 226 10.33 -11.67 -6.52
CA LYS A 226 11.78 -11.72 -6.37
C LYS A 226 12.21 -12.18 -4.98
N THR A 227 11.53 -11.74 -3.94
CA THR A 227 11.84 -12.19 -2.56
C THR A 227 11.61 -13.68 -2.38
N VAL A 228 10.55 -14.25 -2.97
CA VAL A 228 10.24 -15.69 -2.88
C VAL A 228 11.25 -16.56 -3.65
N HIS A 229 11.87 -16.03 -4.71
CA HIS A 229 12.81 -16.80 -5.52
C HIS A 229 14.24 -16.85 -4.96
N GLU A 230 14.53 -16.03 -3.94
CA GLU A 230 15.84 -15.95 -3.27
C GLU A 230 15.90 -16.69 -1.92
N ASP A 231 14.76 -17.20 -1.42
CA ASP A 231 14.65 -18.06 -0.23
C ASP A 231 14.64 -19.56 -0.62
#